data_AF-A0A7X3YVU9-F1
#
_entry.id   AF-A0A7X3YVU9-F1
#
_cell.length_a   1.000
_cell.length_b   1.000
_cell.length_c   1.000
_cell.angle_alpha   90.00
_cell.angle_beta   90.00
_cell.angle_gamma   90.00
#
_symmetry.space_group_name_H-M   'P 1'
#
loop_
_entity.id
_entity.type
_entity.pdbx_description
1 polymer ?
#
loop_
_entity_poly.entity_id
_entity_poly.type
_entity_poly.pdbx_seq_one_letter_code
_entity_poly.pdbx_strand_id
1 'polypeptide(L)'
;IQPLADPAIAAVEQGQIRIIPEEWSNNYLGWMRGIKDWCISRQIWWGHRIPAWYCATCHPEAHVILEGGGSHLIPSQAEPVVAETMPDDCATCERSQFIQDPDVLDTWFSSALWPFSTLGWPARTKELETYYPTSTLVTGLDILFFWVARMIMMGLKFTGKPPFRDVYIHALVRDAEGEKMSKSKGNVIDPLTKMSQYGTDALRFTLASMASPGRDIKLSENRIEGYRNFANKIWNAARFILMHADGPSEVRPIADRPFVDQWILSRLNRVTATVTARLEEYRFDQAAGQLYQHIWHEYCDWYLELIKPALQNEDSPAARSTRATMLQTFEHLQRLLHPFMPFLTEEIWQTIPHQGDSLVRQPFPVATNEWENVEAEQTFTVIEQVVTTVRTGRALLDYAPAKSLTILATAKDPDELARLTEARDHVAQLCRGTVTLADQETWPAGRILHLTVGSFMVGLTIEGEVDLNKALTRINKQAQAKQKEAARLQGRLGSPDFAAKASPEVVQESKDRLDLLTAELSLFTNSEQQLRKMVS
;
A
#
# COMPACT_ATOMS: atom_id res chain seq x y z
N ILE A 1 -1.37 40.06 8.60
CA ILE A 1 -1.77 38.72 8.06
C ILE A 1 -2.92 38.08 8.85
N GLN A 2 -3.08 38.35 10.16
CA GLN A 2 -4.10 37.72 11.02
C GLN A 2 -5.52 37.64 10.43
N PRO A 3 -6.07 38.69 9.78
CA PRO A 3 -7.42 38.61 9.20
C PRO A 3 -7.58 37.57 8.07
N LEU A 4 -6.48 37.11 7.47
CA LEU A 4 -6.49 36.00 6.51
C LEU A 4 -6.33 34.65 7.20
N ALA A 5 -5.67 34.61 8.36
CA ALA A 5 -5.40 33.40 9.11
C ALA A 5 -6.65 32.91 9.87
N ASP A 6 -7.45 33.81 10.46
CA ASP A 6 -8.62 33.42 11.26
C ASP A 6 -9.64 32.58 10.48
N PRO A 7 -10.03 32.94 9.23
CA PRO A 7 -10.92 32.09 8.42
C PRO A 7 -10.29 30.74 8.07
N ALA A 8 -8.98 30.71 7.85
CA ALA A 8 -8.24 29.49 7.52
C ALA A 8 -8.15 28.52 8.71
N ILE A 9 -7.97 29.04 9.91
CA ILE A 9 -8.05 28.28 11.17
C ILE A 9 -9.45 27.69 11.33
N ALA A 10 -10.49 28.52 11.19
CA ALA A 10 -11.88 28.09 11.32
C ALA A 10 -12.26 27.00 10.31
N ALA A 11 -11.77 27.08 9.07
CA ALA A 11 -12.03 26.08 8.04
C ALA A 11 -11.52 24.67 8.43
N VAL A 12 -10.36 24.58 9.10
CA VAL A 12 -9.83 23.31 9.59
C VAL A 12 -10.55 22.86 10.86
N GLU A 13 -10.77 23.76 11.84
CA GLU A 13 -11.45 23.42 13.09
C GLU A 13 -12.91 22.97 12.89
N GLN A 14 -13.59 23.49 11.88
CA GLN A 14 -14.97 23.13 11.53
C GLN A 14 -15.06 21.91 10.59
N GLY A 15 -13.92 21.32 10.21
CA GLY A 15 -13.88 20.15 9.32
C GLY A 15 -14.22 20.45 7.86
N GLN A 16 -14.22 21.72 7.44
CA GLN A 16 -14.35 22.08 6.02
C GLN A 16 -13.11 21.66 5.22
N ILE A 17 -11.96 21.62 5.90
CA ILE A 17 -10.70 21.08 5.39
C ILE A 17 -10.20 20.02 6.37
N ARG A 18 -9.99 18.79 5.89
CA ARG A 18 -9.39 17.71 6.69
C ARG A 18 -7.92 17.58 6.37
N ILE A 19 -7.06 17.62 7.38
CA ILE A 19 -5.63 17.31 7.22
C ILE A 19 -5.43 15.85 7.61
N ILE A 20 -4.82 15.09 6.72
CA ILE A 20 -4.65 13.64 6.82
C ILE A 20 -3.15 13.35 6.73
N PRO A 21 -2.53 12.67 7.70
CA PRO A 21 -3.11 12.22 8.97
C PRO A 21 -3.53 13.35 9.91
N GLU A 22 -4.52 13.08 10.77
CA GLU A 22 -5.14 14.09 11.67
C GLU A 22 -4.12 14.73 12.64
N GLU A 23 -3.06 14.01 12.99
CA GLU A 23 -1.99 14.49 13.86
C GLU A 23 -1.36 15.80 13.38
N TRP A 24 -1.32 16.04 12.06
CA TRP A 24 -0.77 17.28 11.49
C TRP A 24 -1.69 18.49 11.61
N SER A 25 -2.96 18.29 11.95
CA SER A 25 -3.90 19.40 12.21
C SER A 25 -3.41 20.29 13.35
N ASN A 26 -2.86 19.69 14.42
CA ASN A 26 -2.32 20.45 15.54
C ASN A 26 -1.09 21.27 15.14
N ASN A 27 -0.21 20.71 14.30
CA ASN A 27 0.94 21.43 13.77
C ASN A 27 0.51 22.63 12.92
N TYR A 28 -0.46 22.41 12.03
CA TYR A 28 -1.07 23.47 11.23
C TYR A 28 -1.66 24.58 12.09
N LEU A 29 -2.55 24.23 13.02
CA LEU A 29 -3.25 25.19 13.88
C LEU A 29 -2.30 25.95 14.80
N GLY A 30 -1.31 25.26 15.38
CA GLY A 30 -0.28 25.89 16.20
C GLY A 30 0.50 26.95 15.45
N TRP A 31 0.89 26.67 14.20
CA TRP A 31 1.57 27.64 13.36
C TRP A 31 0.67 28.80 12.94
N MET A 32 -0.57 28.52 12.54
CA MET A 32 -1.52 29.54 12.08
C MET A 32 -1.92 30.52 13.19
N ARG A 33 -2.08 30.07 14.44
CA ARG A 33 -2.39 30.94 15.59
C ARG A 33 -1.24 31.87 15.98
N GLY A 34 0.01 31.48 15.66
CA GLY A 34 1.22 32.27 15.94
C GLY A 34 1.79 32.98 14.71
N ILE A 35 1.04 33.06 13.62
CA ILE A 35 1.53 33.59 12.34
C ILE A 35 1.89 35.08 12.45
N LYS A 36 3.02 35.47 11.85
CA LYS A 36 3.47 36.86 11.77
C LYS A 36 3.27 37.42 10.37
N ASP A 37 3.27 38.75 10.28
CA ASP A 37 3.21 39.44 9.00
C ASP A 37 4.27 38.93 8.03
N TRP A 38 3.81 38.64 6.82
CA TRP A 38 4.61 38.03 5.78
C TRP A 38 5.22 39.11 4.92
N CYS A 39 6.56 39.20 4.96
CA CYS A 39 7.31 40.00 4.00
C CYS A 39 7.21 39.33 2.62
N ILE A 40 6.44 39.93 1.71
CA ILE A 40 6.18 39.41 0.36
C ILE A 40 7.17 39.94 -0.69
N SER A 41 7.98 40.94 -0.39
CA SER A 41 8.98 41.48 -1.32
C SER A 41 10.32 40.74 -1.24
N ARG A 42 11.03 40.63 -2.37
CA ARG A 42 12.34 39.98 -2.48
C ARG A 42 13.23 40.79 -3.40
N GLN A 43 14.47 41.05 -2.96
CA GLN A 43 15.52 41.69 -3.75
C GLN A 43 16.27 40.66 -4.60
N ILE A 44 15.55 40.00 -5.51
CA ILE A 44 16.09 39.00 -6.45
C ILE A 44 15.56 39.28 -7.86
N TRP A 45 16.22 38.74 -8.87
CA TRP A 45 15.83 38.99 -10.27
C TRP A 45 14.70 38.09 -10.78
N TRP A 46 14.50 36.93 -10.16
CA TRP A 46 13.51 35.96 -10.59
C TRP A 46 12.25 36.04 -9.74
N GLY A 47 11.16 36.54 -10.32
CA GLY A 47 9.85 36.60 -9.70
C GLY A 47 8.91 37.56 -10.44
N HIS A 48 7.68 37.67 -9.94
CA HIS A 48 6.71 38.61 -10.48
C HIS A 48 7.02 40.00 -9.93
N ARG A 49 7.34 40.98 -10.78
CA ARG A 49 7.62 42.34 -10.32
C ARG A 49 6.43 42.92 -9.58
N ILE A 50 6.67 43.56 -8.44
CA ILE A 50 5.59 44.11 -7.61
C ILE A 50 4.89 45.24 -8.41
N PRO A 51 3.55 45.21 -8.53
CA PRO A 51 2.78 46.25 -9.23
C PRO A 51 2.57 47.48 -8.32
N ALA A 52 3.67 48.01 -7.78
CA ALA A 52 3.70 49.20 -6.93
C ALA A 52 4.54 50.29 -7.60
N TRP A 53 4.04 51.51 -7.60
CA TRP A 53 4.59 52.65 -8.32
C TRP A 53 4.82 53.82 -7.36
N TYR A 54 6.01 54.41 -7.38
CA TYR A 54 6.39 55.55 -6.54
C TYR A 54 6.53 56.80 -7.39
N CYS A 55 5.90 57.90 -7.00
CA CYS A 55 5.99 59.15 -7.76
C CYS A 55 7.39 59.77 -7.63
N ALA A 56 8.13 59.86 -8.73
CA ALA A 56 9.49 60.41 -8.77
C ALA A 56 9.52 61.93 -8.52
N THR A 57 8.43 62.64 -8.77
CA THR A 57 8.34 64.09 -8.46
C THR A 57 8.13 64.33 -6.97
N CYS A 58 7.33 63.49 -6.30
CA CYS A 58 7.10 63.59 -4.85
C CYS A 58 8.29 63.06 -4.04
N HIS A 59 9.03 62.11 -4.62
CA HIS A 59 10.21 61.48 -4.03
C HIS A 59 11.40 61.61 -4.98
N PRO A 60 11.97 62.81 -5.17
CA PRO A 60 13.09 63.04 -6.10
C PRO A 60 14.35 62.25 -5.75
N GLU A 61 14.49 61.79 -4.51
CA GLU A 61 15.56 60.91 -4.06
C GLU A 61 15.39 59.46 -4.55
N ALA A 62 14.18 59.06 -4.94
CA ALA A 62 13.90 57.71 -5.42
C ALA A 62 14.51 57.51 -6.81
N HIS A 63 15.29 56.45 -7.00
CA HIS A 63 15.93 56.17 -8.28
C HIS A 63 16.18 54.68 -8.51
N VAL A 64 16.12 54.31 -9.80
CA VAL A 64 16.50 52.99 -10.31
C VAL A 64 17.57 53.23 -11.38
N ILE A 65 18.82 52.88 -11.08
CA ILE A 65 19.91 52.98 -12.05
C ILE A 65 19.89 51.71 -12.91
N LEU A 66 19.68 51.87 -14.22
CA LEU A 66 19.50 50.76 -15.16
C LEU A 66 20.82 50.25 -15.76
N GLU A 67 21.95 50.96 -15.60
CA GLU A 67 23.25 50.53 -16.13
C GLU A 67 24.40 50.77 -15.13
N GLY A 68 25.28 49.77 -14.94
CA GLY A 68 26.59 49.96 -14.30
C GLY A 68 26.72 49.67 -12.80
N GLY A 69 25.79 48.92 -12.19
CA GLY A 69 25.95 48.46 -10.79
C GLY A 69 25.56 49.51 -9.73
N GLY A 70 24.66 50.43 -10.07
CA GLY A 70 24.10 51.39 -9.11
C GLY A 70 23.14 50.75 -8.09
N SER A 71 22.98 51.40 -6.94
CA SER A 71 21.99 51.05 -5.92
C SER A 71 20.58 51.46 -6.34
N HIS A 72 19.59 50.64 -6.01
CA HIS A 72 18.19 51.06 -6.01
C HIS A 72 17.87 51.73 -4.67
N LEU A 73 17.25 52.91 -4.71
CA LEU A 73 16.76 53.57 -3.50
C LEU A 73 15.29 53.91 -3.68
N ILE A 74 14.45 53.22 -2.91
CA ILE A 74 13.09 53.66 -2.61
C ILE A 74 13.11 54.10 -1.14
N PRO A 75 12.81 55.36 -0.83
CA PRO A 75 12.80 55.86 0.54
C PRO A 75 11.74 55.16 1.39
N SER A 76 12.03 54.91 2.67
CA SER A 76 11.08 54.25 3.58
C SER A 76 9.77 55.00 3.79
N GLN A 77 9.77 56.32 3.55
CA GLN A 77 8.60 57.19 3.62
C GLN A 77 7.83 57.30 2.31
N ALA A 78 8.32 56.71 1.21
CA ALA A 78 7.65 56.78 -0.07
C ALA A 78 6.41 55.86 -0.06
N GLU A 79 5.25 56.44 -0.31
CA GLU A 79 4.00 55.67 -0.35
C GLU A 79 3.79 55.09 -1.76
N PRO A 80 3.56 53.77 -1.88
CA PRO A 80 3.32 53.15 -3.17
C PRO A 80 1.89 53.38 -3.67
N VAL A 81 1.74 53.62 -4.96
CA VAL A 81 0.48 53.46 -5.70
C VAL A 81 0.43 52.04 -6.25
N VAL A 82 -0.50 51.22 -5.77
CA VAL A 82 -0.65 49.83 -6.23
C VAL A 82 -1.58 49.78 -7.45
N ALA A 83 -1.04 49.42 -8.61
CA ALA A 83 -1.77 49.34 -9.87
C ALA A 83 -1.10 48.36 -10.84
N GLU A 84 -1.90 47.57 -11.57
CA GLU A 84 -1.42 46.56 -12.53
C GLU A 84 -0.53 47.19 -13.62
N THR A 85 -0.92 48.36 -14.10
CA THR A 85 -0.15 49.19 -15.04
C THR A 85 0.25 50.51 -14.38
N MET A 86 1.21 51.21 -14.99
CA MET A 86 1.62 52.53 -14.52
C MET A 86 0.41 53.46 -14.45
N PRO A 87 0.16 54.14 -13.32
CA PRO A 87 -0.87 55.16 -13.23
C PRO A 87 -0.58 56.33 -14.18
N ASP A 88 -1.63 56.96 -14.69
CA ASP A 88 -1.48 58.12 -15.58
C ASP A 88 -0.90 59.32 -14.82
N ASP A 89 -1.44 59.65 -13.64
CA ASP A 89 -1.02 60.81 -12.84
C ASP A 89 -0.95 60.49 -11.34
N CYS A 90 -0.02 61.14 -10.65
CA CYS A 90 0.06 61.12 -9.20
C CYS A 90 -1.07 61.94 -8.57
N ALA A 91 -1.84 61.34 -7.67
CA ALA A 91 -2.93 62.01 -6.96
C ALA A 91 -2.50 63.22 -6.11
N THR A 92 -1.20 63.35 -5.80
CA THR A 92 -0.64 64.44 -4.98
C THR A 92 -0.11 65.60 -5.81
N CYS A 93 0.59 65.33 -6.91
CA CYS A 93 1.29 66.36 -7.68
C CYS A 93 0.87 66.47 -9.16
N GLU A 94 -0.07 65.64 -9.61
CA GLU A 94 -0.63 65.64 -10.98
C GLU A 94 0.46 65.47 -12.06
N ARG A 95 1.53 64.73 -11.73
CA ARG A 95 2.59 64.37 -12.67
C ARG A 95 2.58 62.87 -12.96
N SER A 96 2.99 62.51 -14.17
CA SER A 96 3.03 61.15 -14.71
C SER A 96 4.40 60.46 -14.58
N GLN A 97 5.25 60.92 -13.65
CA GLN A 97 6.59 60.35 -13.44
C GLN A 97 6.59 59.36 -12.29
N PHE A 98 6.67 58.07 -12.62
CA PHE A 98 6.69 56.98 -11.65
C PHE A 98 7.90 56.07 -11.81
N ILE A 99 8.32 55.50 -10.69
CA ILE A 99 9.29 54.42 -10.59
C ILE A 99 8.54 53.20 -10.07
N GLN A 100 8.48 52.13 -10.86
CA GLN A 100 7.95 50.86 -10.38
C GLN A 100 8.94 50.23 -9.39
N ASP A 101 8.41 49.66 -8.32
CA ASP A 101 9.17 48.91 -7.32
C ASP A 101 10.12 47.90 -8.00
N PRO A 102 11.43 47.94 -7.70
CA PRO A 102 12.39 47.03 -8.30
C PRO A 102 12.30 45.61 -7.72
N ASP A 103 11.63 45.42 -6.58
CA ASP A 103 11.47 44.11 -5.95
C ASP A 103 10.50 43.21 -6.72
N VAL A 104 10.65 41.91 -6.50
CA VAL A 104 9.72 40.89 -6.96
C VAL A 104 8.96 40.27 -5.79
N LEU A 105 7.81 39.68 -6.09
CA LEU A 105 7.01 38.92 -5.13
C LEU A 105 7.70 37.60 -4.77
N ASP A 106 7.57 37.21 -3.50
CA ASP A 106 7.96 35.90 -2.98
C ASP A 106 7.35 34.76 -3.80
N THR A 107 8.12 33.71 -4.10
CA THR A 107 7.63 32.54 -4.85
C THR A 107 6.43 31.88 -4.17
N TRP A 108 6.36 31.93 -2.85
CA TRP A 108 5.20 31.43 -2.10
C TRP A 108 3.94 32.28 -2.31
N PHE A 109 4.06 33.55 -2.73
CA PHE A 109 2.94 34.42 -3.08
C PHE A 109 2.21 33.93 -4.31
N SER A 110 2.92 33.67 -5.41
CA SER A 110 2.29 33.11 -6.61
C SER A 110 1.82 31.68 -6.38
N SER A 111 2.62 30.86 -5.67
CA SER A 111 2.29 29.46 -5.38
C SER A 111 1.05 29.31 -4.48
N ALA A 112 0.74 30.30 -3.65
CA ALA A 112 -0.48 30.34 -2.84
C ALA A 112 -1.76 30.50 -3.68
N LEU A 113 -1.65 30.98 -4.91
CA LEU A 113 -2.79 31.19 -5.81
C LEU A 113 -3.10 29.95 -6.67
N TRP A 114 -2.26 28.92 -6.60
CA TRP A 114 -2.31 27.71 -7.43
C TRP A 114 -3.69 27.06 -7.58
N PRO A 115 -4.50 26.86 -6.51
CA PRO A 115 -5.74 26.08 -6.59
C PRO A 115 -6.81 26.69 -7.51
N PHE A 116 -6.70 27.98 -7.82
CA PHE A 116 -7.68 28.71 -8.64
C PHE A 116 -7.03 29.41 -9.84
N SER A 117 -5.76 29.85 -9.75
CA SER A 117 -5.05 30.45 -10.89
C SER A 117 -4.86 29.47 -12.04
N THR A 118 -4.64 28.19 -11.73
CA THR A 118 -4.52 27.13 -12.75
C THR A 118 -5.82 26.84 -13.49
N LEU A 119 -6.95 27.26 -12.92
CA LEU A 119 -8.27 27.11 -13.50
C LEU A 119 -8.72 28.35 -14.26
N GLY A 120 -7.86 29.38 -14.39
CA GLY A 120 -8.15 30.59 -15.17
C GLY A 120 -8.63 31.79 -14.34
N TRP A 121 -8.56 31.73 -13.00
CA TRP A 121 -8.69 32.93 -12.17
C TRP A 121 -7.61 33.97 -12.56
N PRO A 122 -7.94 35.27 -12.63
CA PRO A 122 -9.12 35.94 -12.08
C PRO A 122 -10.39 35.90 -12.93
N ALA A 123 -10.36 35.32 -14.14
CA ALA A 123 -11.57 35.16 -14.94
C ALA A 123 -12.50 34.09 -14.33
N ARG A 124 -13.81 34.21 -14.61
CA ARG A 124 -14.81 33.22 -14.26
C ARG A 124 -14.94 32.18 -15.37
N THR A 125 -13.99 31.26 -15.42
CA THR A 125 -13.96 30.18 -16.39
C THR A 125 -14.88 29.03 -15.97
N LYS A 126 -15.28 28.20 -16.94
CA LYS A 126 -16.05 26.98 -16.67
C LYS A 126 -15.26 26.00 -15.80
N GLU A 127 -13.95 25.92 -16.01
CA GLU A 127 -13.04 25.06 -15.26
C GLU A 127 -12.99 25.47 -13.78
N LEU A 128 -12.92 26.78 -13.48
CA LEU A 128 -12.96 27.29 -12.12
C LEU A 128 -14.32 26.98 -11.46
N GLU A 129 -15.43 27.16 -12.17
CA GLU A 129 -16.76 26.84 -11.64
C GLU A 129 -16.98 25.33 -11.40
N THR A 130 -16.38 24.49 -12.24
CA THR A 130 -16.58 23.03 -12.21
C THR A 130 -15.68 22.35 -11.19
N TYR A 131 -14.40 22.73 -11.13
CA TYR A 131 -13.37 21.97 -10.41
C TYR A 131 -12.89 22.62 -9.10
N TYR A 132 -13.42 23.79 -8.73
CA TYR A 132 -13.11 24.45 -7.47
C TYR A 132 -14.32 24.47 -6.52
N PRO A 133 -14.17 24.07 -5.24
CA PRO A 133 -12.95 23.55 -4.58
C PRO A 133 -12.47 22.19 -5.13
N THR A 134 -11.16 21.94 -5.07
CA THR A 134 -10.62 20.63 -5.46
C THR A 134 -10.87 19.57 -4.37
N SER A 135 -10.75 18.28 -4.72
CA SER A 135 -11.01 17.20 -3.75
C SER A 135 -9.87 17.05 -2.74
N THR A 136 -8.65 16.82 -3.22
CA THR A 136 -7.50 16.47 -2.37
C THR A 136 -6.24 17.19 -2.83
N LEU A 137 -5.53 17.82 -1.90
CA LEU A 137 -4.15 18.27 -2.09
C LEU A 137 -3.19 17.23 -1.51
N VAL A 138 -2.26 16.71 -2.32
CA VAL A 138 -1.23 15.76 -1.89
C VAL A 138 0.12 16.46 -1.79
N THR A 139 0.77 16.42 -0.63
CA THR A 139 2.08 17.08 -0.44
C THR A 139 2.87 16.53 0.76
N GLY A 140 4.11 16.98 0.92
CA GLY A 140 4.96 16.67 2.07
C GLY A 140 4.79 17.66 3.22
N LEU A 141 5.14 17.23 4.43
CA LEU A 141 5.06 18.06 5.64
C LEU A 141 5.94 19.32 5.57
N ASP A 142 7.04 19.25 4.83
CA ASP A 142 8.04 20.31 4.71
C ASP A 142 7.49 21.63 4.13
N ILE A 143 6.37 21.56 3.40
CA ILE A 143 5.70 22.74 2.83
C ILE A 143 4.26 22.94 3.33
N LEU A 144 3.86 22.29 4.42
CA LEU A 144 2.57 22.50 5.08
C LEU A 144 2.33 23.99 5.41
N PHE A 145 3.35 24.66 5.94
CA PHE A 145 3.24 26.07 6.36
C PHE A 145 3.47 27.06 5.21
N PHE A 146 4.43 26.76 4.34
CA PHE A 146 4.82 27.67 3.26
C PHE A 146 3.86 27.63 2.07
N TRP A 147 3.20 26.50 1.85
CA TRP A 147 2.32 26.31 0.69
C TRP A 147 0.87 26.08 1.09
N VAL A 148 0.57 24.99 1.82
CA VAL A 148 -0.82 24.60 2.13
C VAL A 148 -1.53 25.72 2.89
N ALA A 149 -0.92 26.22 3.97
CA ALA A 149 -1.52 27.30 4.75
C ALA A 149 -1.73 28.59 3.94
N ARG A 150 -0.79 28.92 3.04
CA ARG A 150 -0.91 30.08 2.15
C ARG A 150 -2.04 29.89 1.15
N MET A 151 -2.20 28.71 0.58
CA MET A 151 -3.31 28.38 -0.33
C MET A 151 -4.67 28.46 0.37
N ILE A 152 -4.78 28.00 1.61
CA ILE A 152 -6.05 28.10 2.38
C ILE A 152 -6.42 29.57 2.59
N MET A 153 -5.47 30.38 3.08
CA MET A 153 -5.70 31.81 3.29
C MET A 153 -6.11 32.54 2.00
N MET A 154 -5.37 32.32 0.92
CA MET A 154 -5.63 33.02 -0.35
C MET A 154 -6.89 32.51 -1.05
N GLY A 155 -7.16 31.20 -0.99
CA GLY A 155 -8.41 30.61 -1.48
C GLY A 155 -9.61 31.24 -0.80
N LEU A 156 -9.68 31.19 0.53
CA LEU A 156 -10.79 31.80 1.28
C LEU A 156 -10.91 33.30 1.02
N LYS A 157 -9.79 34.02 0.93
CA LYS A 157 -9.79 35.47 0.68
C LYS A 157 -10.36 35.83 -0.70
N PHE A 158 -9.94 35.15 -1.75
CA PHE A 158 -10.26 35.55 -3.13
C PHE A 158 -11.47 34.85 -3.72
N THR A 159 -11.85 33.68 -3.20
CA THR A 159 -12.97 32.89 -3.73
C THR A 159 -14.13 32.75 -2.75
N GLY A 160 -13.91 33.03 -1.45
CA GLY A 160 -14.88 32.81 -0.39
C GLY A 160 -15.09 31.34 -0.03
N LYS A 161 -14.32 30.40 -0.59
CA LYS A 161 -14.43 28.96 -0.34
C LYS A 161 -13.06 28.35 0.02
N PRO A 162 -13.03 27.25 0.79
CA PRO A 162 -11.82 26.44 0.95
C PRO A 162 -11.25 26.01 -0.41
N PRO A 163 -9.92 25.99 -0.61
CA PRO A 163 -9.34 25.58 -1.89
C PRO A 163 -9.42 24.09 -2.19
N PHE A 164 -9.47 23.25 -1.16
CA PHE A 164 -9.52 21.78 -1.22
C PHE A 164 -10.29 21.24 -0.02
N ARG A 165 -10.85 20.03 -0.13
CA ARG A 165 -11.54 19.35 0.98
C ARG A 165 -10.58 18.57 1.87
N ASP A 166 -9.66 17.82 1.27
CA ASP A 166 -8.67 17.02 1.98
C ASP A 166 -7.25 17.50 1.68
N VAL A 167 -6.37 17.45 2.69
CA VAL A 167 -4.93 17.63 2.57
C VAL A 167 -4.26 16.35 3.02
N TYR A 168 -3.74 15.56 2.07
CA TYR A 168 -2.97 14.36 2.36
C TYR A 168 -1.48 14.69 2.45
N ILE A 169 -0.94 14.59 3.66
CA ILE A 169 0.47 14.79 4.01
C ILE A 169 1.18 13.45 3.99
N HIS A 170 1.93 13.19 2.91
CA HIS A 170 2.70 11.96 2.78
C HIS A 170 4.07 12.05 3.47
N ALA A 171 4.61 10.87 3.80
CA ALA A 171 5.94 10.71 4.34
C ALA A 171 7.04 11.21 3.39
N LEU A 172 8.16 11.67 3.94
CA LEU A 172 9.34 12.02 3.15
C LEU A 172 10.16 10.77 2.83
N VAL A 173 10.70 10.72 1.62
CA VAL A 173 11.63 9.66 1.22
C VAL A 173 13.03 9.99 1.73
N ARG A 174 13.66 9.00 2.36
CA ARG A 174 15.01 9.01 2.90
C ARG A 174 15.81 7.88 2.26
N ASP A 175 17.12 7.94 2.41
CA ASP A 175 17.96 6.78 2.08
C ASP A 175 17.70 5.59 3.04
N ALA A 176 18.41 4.48 2.82
CA ALA A 176 18.22 3.24 3.58
C ALA A 176 18.56 3.41 5.07
N GLU A 177 19.49 4.31 5.39
CA GLU A 177 19.93 4.65 6.74
C GLU A 177 18.92 5.58 7.45
N GLY A 178 18.15 6.36 6.67
CA GLY A 178 17.14 7.30 7.14
C GLY A 178 17.57 8.77 7.07
N GLU A 179 18.67 9.08 6.40
CA GLU A 179 19.11 10.45 6.19
C GLU A 179 18.33 11.15 5.07
N LYS A 180 18.25 12.49 5.15
CA LYS A 180 17.70 13.30 4.05
C LYS A 180 18.56 13.09 2.80
N MET A 181 17.92 12.72 1.69
CA MET A 181 18.59 12.68 0.40
C MET A 181 19.04 14.09 -0.02
N SER A 182 20.30 14.23 -0.39
CA SER A 182 20.86 15.50 -0.87
C SER A 182 22.05 15.26 -1.79
N LYS A 183 22.20 16.12 -2.81
CA LYS A 183 23.32 16.02 -3.77
C LYS A 183 24.68 16.07 -3.08
N SER A 184 24.82 16.89 -2.03
CA SER A 184 26.05 17.02 -1.24
C SER A 184 26.45 15.75 -0.49
N LYS A 185 25.48 14.91 -0.09
CA LYS A 185 25.74 13.64 0.59
C LYS A 185 25.93 12.46 -0.37
N GLY A 186 25.68 12.65 -1.66
CA GLY A 186 25.77 11.58 -2.67
C GLY A 186 24.74 10.45 -2.50
N ASN A 187 23.77 10.60 -1.60
CA ASN A 187 22.75 9.60 -1.27
C ASN A 187 21.43 9.80 -2.05
N VAL A 188 21.47 10.52 -3.17
CA VAL A 188 20.27 10.75 -4.00
C VAL A 188 19.97 9.51 -4.82
N ILE A 189 18.75 8.99 -4.67
CA ILE A 189 18.21 7.95 -5.53
C ILE A 189 17.46 8.63 -6.67
N ASP A 190 18.02 8.57 -7.88
CA ASP A 190 17.33 9.02 -9.08
C ASP A 190 16.21 8.03 -9.46
N PRO A 191 14.93 8.46 -9.45
CA PRO A 191 13.81 7.58 -9.77
C PRO A 191 13.91 7.01 -11.18
N LEU A 192 14.42 7.76 -12.17
CA LEU A 192 14.52 7.26 -13.55
C LEU A 192 15.53 6.12 -13.67
N THR A 193 16.66 6.25 -12.98
CA THR A 193 17.65 5.17 -12.86
C THR A 193 17.02 3.92 -12.23
N LYS A 194 16.24 4.07 -11.16
CA LYS A 194 15.58 2.92 -10.50
C LYS A 194 14.44 2.33 -11.32
N MET A 195 13.68 3.13 -12.05
CA MET A 195 12.66 2.67 -12.98
C MET A 195 13.28 1.85 -14.12
N SER A 196 14.43 2.27 -14.64
CA SER A 196 15.17 1.51 -15.66
C SER A 196 15.70 0.17 -15.13
N GLN A 197 16.18 0.14 -13.88
CA GLN A 197 16.75 -1.06 -13.26
C GLN A 197 15.70 -2.10 -12.83
N TYR A 198 14.59 -1.64 -12.24
CA TYR A 198 13.63 -2.53 -11.57
C TYR A 198 12.21 -2.47 -12.16
N GLY A 199 11.92 -1.51 -13.03
CA GLY A 199 10.60 -1.25 -13.58
C GLY A 199 9.81 -0.17 -12.83
N THR A 200 9.00 0.58 -13.58
CA THR A 200 8.15 1.65 -13.03
C THR A 200 7.19 1.15 -11.96
N ASP A 201 6.53 0.03 -12.21
CA ASP A 201 5.53 -0.54 -11.30
C ASP A 201 6.15 -1.06 -10.00
N ALA A 202 7.37 -1.60 -10.07
CA ALA A 202 8.11 -2.01 -8.88
C ALA A 202 8.38 -0.79 -7.98
N LEU A 203 8.86 0.33 -8.55
CA LEU A 203 9.11 1.55 -7.78
C LEU A 203 7.82 2.15 -7.21
N ARG A 204 6.75 2.25 -8.03
CA ARG A 204 5.44 2.76 -7.58
C ARG A 204 4.88 1.93 -6.42
N PHE A 205 4.86 0.61 -6.57
CA PHE A 205 4.36 -0.29 -5.53
C PHE A 205 5.22 -0.22 -4.26
N THR A 206 6.55 -0.11 -4.42
CA THR A 206 7.45 0.08 -3.27
C THR A 206 7.07 1.33 -2.47
N LEU A 207 6.93 2.47 -3.14
CA LEU A 207 6.59 3.73 -2.48
C LEU A 207 5.19 3.68 -1.85
N ALA A 208 4.20 3.14 -2.55
CA ALA A 208 2.84 3.02 -2.03
C ALA A 208 2.77 2.10 -0.80
N SER A 209 3.41 0.92 -0.86
CA SER A 209 3.45 -0.04 0.26
C SER A 209 4.18 0.49 1.50
N MET A 210 5.03 1.51 1.33
CA MET A 210 5.82 2.11 2.41
C MET A 210 5.28 3.46 2.87
N ALA A 211 4.28 4.03 2.19
CA ALA A 211 3.68 5.33 2.49
C ALA A 211 2.76 5.29 3.73
N SER A 212 3.24 4.67 4.81
CA SER A 212 2.53 4.62 6.07
C SER A 212 2.57 6.00 6.77
N PRO A 213 1.43 6.55 7.20
CA PRO A 213 1.34 7.76 8.01
C PRO A 213 2.39 7.90 9.11
N GLY A 214 2.93 9.11 9.28
CA GLY A 214 3.79 9.48 10.42
C GLY A 214 5.21 8.90 10.41
N ARG A 215 5.62 8.16 9.37
CA ARG A 215 6.97 7.58 9.26
C ARG A 215 7.63 7.89 7.93
N ASP A 216 8.87 8.35 7.98
CA ASP A 216 9.70 8.52 6.77
C ASP A 216 9.90 7.18 6.03
N ILE A 217 9.90 7.24 4.70
CA ILE A 217 10.15 6.10 3.82
C ILE A 217 11.65 5.90 3.71
N LYS A 218 12.18 4.86 4.39
CA LYS A 218 13.59 4.44 4.23
C LYS A 218 13.73 3.57 2.97
N LEU A 219 14.00 4.21 1.83
CA LEU A 219 14.02 3.50 0.55
C LEU A 219 15.33 2.71 0.43
N SER A 220 15.21 1.38 0.29
CA SER A 220 16.34 0.50 0.01
C SER A 220 16.14 -0.25 -1.30
N GLU A 221 17.23 -0.52 -2.02
CA GLU A 221 17.17 -1.24 -3.29
C GLU A 221 16.59 -2.65 -3.13
N ASN A 222 16.92 -3.34 -2.04
CA ASN A 222 16.39 -4.66 -1.73
C ASN A 222 14.85 -4.66 -1.64
N ARG A 223 14.24 -3.56 -1.16
CA ARG A 223 12.77 -3.42 -1.14
C ARG A 223 12.21 -3.32 -2.57
N ILE A 224 12.84 -2.52 -3.42
CA ILE A 224 12.43 -2.35 -4.83
C ILE A 224 12.58 -3.67 -5.58
N GLU A 225 13.68 -4.39 -5.38
CA GLU A 225 13.90 -5.71 -5.96
C GLU A 225 12.83 -6.71 -5.52
N GLY A 226 12.43 -6.69 -4.25
CA GLY A 226 11.35 -7.51 -3.73
C GLY A 226 10.03 -7.31 -4.50
N TYR A 227 9.68 -6.06 -4.80
CA TYR A 227 8.46 -5.75 -5.56
C TYR A 227 8.60 -5.92 -7.08
N ARG A 228 9.83 -5.89 -7.62
CA ARG A 228 10.10 -6.41 -8.97
C ARG A 228 9.82 -7.91 -9.04
N ASN A 229 10.21 -8.67 -8.02
CA ASN A 229 9.92 -10.10 -7.95
C ASN A 229 8.42 -10.37 -7.82
N PHE A 230 7.67 -9.48 -7.15
CA PHE A 230 6.21 -9.50 -7.14
C PHE A 230 5.59 -9.25 -8.52
N ALA A 231 6.06 -8.24 -9.24
CA ALA A 231 5.65 -8.02 -10.64
C ALA A 231 5.91 -9.26 -11.51
N ASN A 232 7.07 -9.91 -11.36
CA ASN A 232 7.38 -11.17 -12.05
C ASN A 232 6.45 -12.33 -11.63
N LYS A 233 6.03 -12.41 -10.36
CA LYS A 233 5.07 -13.42 -9.89
C LYS A 233 3.70 -13.22 -10.56
N ILE A 234 3.23 -11.98 -10.66
CA ILE A 234 1.99 -11.64 -11.39
C ILE A 234 2.11 -11.99 -12.88
N TRP A 235 3.24 -11.68 -13.51
CA TRP A 235 3.51 -12.04 -14.91
C TRP A 235 3.48 -13.56 -15.13
N ASN A 236 4.05 -14.34 -14.21
CA ASN A 236 4.01 -15.80 -14.27
C ASN A 236 2.59 -16.36 -14.10
N ALA A 237 1.78 -15.74 -13.22
CA ALA A 237 0.37 -16.08 -13.10
C ALA A 237 -0.39 -15.79 -14.40
N ALA A 238 -0.17 -14.63 -15.03
CA ALA A 238 -0.76 -14.28 -16.32
C ALA A 238 -0.39 -15.32 -17.40
N ARG A 239 0.88 -15.72 -17.48
CA ARG A 239 1.33 -16.76 -18.43
C ARG A 239 0.61 -18.09 -18.22
N PHE A 240 0.47 -18.54 -16.98
CA PHE A 240 -0.28 -19.76 -16.67
C PHE A 240 -1.74 -19.64 -17.09
N ILE A 241 -2.39 -18.51 -16.79
CA ILE A 241 -3.79 -18.26 -17.13
C ILE A 241 -3.99 -18.24 -18.65
N LEU A 242 -3.10 -17.57 -19.38
CA LEU A 242 -3.16 -17.47 -20.84
C LEU A 242 -3.08 -18.86 -21.50
N MET A 243 -2.28 -19.78 -20.95
CA MET A 243 -2.20 -21.17 -21.44
C MET A 243 -3.53 -21.93 -21.36
N HIS A 244 -4.47 -21.48 -20.54
CA HIS A 244 -5.76 -22.13 -20.31
C HIS A 244 -6.97 -21.27 -20.72
N ALA A 245 -6.75 -20.05 -21.24
CA ALA A 245 -7.78 -19.06 -21.48
C ALA A 245 -8.72 -19.41 -22.66
N ASP A 246 -8.20 -20.02 -23.72
CA ASP A 246 -8.94 -20.29 -24.97
C ASP A 246 -9.92 -21.48 -24.90
N GLY A 247 -9.97 -22.19 -23.78
CA GLY A 247 -10.87 -23.33 -23.61
C GLY A 247 -12.33 -22.92 -23.32
N PRO A 248 -13.30 -23.86 -23.41
CA PRO A 248 -14.71 -23.57 -23.17
C PRO A 248 -14.97 -23.05 -21.75
N SER A 249 -15.50 -21.85 -21.58
CA SER A 249 -15.80 -21.27 -20.26
C SER A 249 -17.31 -21.13 -20.06
N GLU A 250 -17.76 -21.29 -18.82
CA GLU A 250 -19.17 -21.16 -18.45
C GLU A 250 -19.28 -20.51 -17.07
N VAL A 251 -19.88 -19.31 -17.01
CA VAL A 251 -20.16 -18.65 -15.73
C VAL A 251 -21.41 -19.29 -15.12
N ARG A 252 -21.24 -19.97 -13.99
CA ARG A 252 -22.33 -20.61 -13.23
C ARG A 252 -22.71 -19.80 -11.98
N PRO A 253 -23.93 -19.97 -11.44
CA PRO A 253 -24.27 -19.50 -10.09
C PRO A 253 -23.24 -19.97 -9.07
N ILE A 254 -22.94 -19.15 -8.05
CA ILE A 254 -21.86 -19.43 -7.08
C ILE A 254 -22.05 -20.80 -6.41
N ALA A 255 -23.27 -21.14 -6.01
CA ALA A 255 -23.59 -22.42 -5.37
C ALA A 255 -23.27 -23.65 -6.24
N ASP A 256 -23.26 -23.50 -7.57
CA ASP A 256 -22.99 -24.58 -8.53
C ASP A 256 -21.51 -24.65 -8.95
N ARG A 257 -20.68 -23.72 -8.46
CA ARG A 257 -19.23 -23.73 -8.74
C ARG A 257 -18.52 -24.73 -7.85
N PRO A 258 -17.39 -25.30 -8.28
CA PRO A 258 -16.50 -26.07 -7.41
C PRO A 258 -16.13 -25.30 -6.14
N PHE A 259 -15.96 -26.01 -5.02
CA PHE A 259 -15.57 -25.43 -3.72
C PHE A 259 -14.41 -24.42 -3.84
N VAL A 260 -13.35 -24.78 -4.56
CA VAL A 260 -12.15 -23.95 -4.74
C VAL A 260 -12.48 -22.60 -5.42
N ASP A 261 -13.42 -22.61 -6.37
CA ASP A 261 -13.89 -21.43 -7.08
C ASP A 261 -14.77 -20.54 -6.18
N GLN A 262 -15.62 -21.14 -5.35
CA GLN A 262 -16.41 -20.42 -4.36
C GLN A 262 -15.52 -19.73 -3.31
N TRP A 263 -14.51 -20.45 -2.83
CA TRP A 263 -13.55 -19.94 -1.86
C TRP A 263 -12.81 -18.70 -2.38
N ILE A 264 -12.21 -18.78 -3.58
CA ILE A 264 -11.40 -17.67 -4.09
C ILE A 264 -12.25 -16.41 -4.36
N LEU A 265 -13.51 -16.57 -4.79
CA LEU A 265 -14.43 -15.46 -5.00
C LEU A 265 -14.78 -14.79 -3.66
N SER A 266 -15.05 -15.57 -2.61
CA SER A 266 -15.28 -15.04 -1.27
C SER A 266 -14.08 -14.26 -0.73
N ARG A 267 -12.88 -14.81 -0.92
CA ARG A 267 -11.63 -14.13 -0.55
C ARG A 267 -11.41 -12.83 -1.33
N LEU A 268 -11.57 -12.88 -2.65
CA LEU A 268 -11.45 -11.70 -3.51
C LEU A 268 -12.47 -10.62 -3.15
N ASN A 269 -13.69 -11.01 -2.75
CA ASN A 269 -14.73 -10.09 -2.30
C ASN A 269 -14.30 -9.32 -1.04
N ARG A 270 -13.79 -10.02 -0.03
CA ARG A 270 -13.24 -9.40 1.19
C ARG A 270 -12.04 -8.49 0.89
N VAL A 271 -11.16 -8.92 0.00
CA VAL A 271 -10.01 -8.13 -0.46
C VAL A 271 -10.49 -6.86 -1.16
N THR A 272 -11.51 -6.94 -2.01
CA THR A 272 -12.12 -5.79 -2.70
C THR A 272 -12.68 -4.78 -1.70
N ALA A 273 -13.47 -5.23 -0.73
CA ALA A 273 -14.02 -4.37 0.31
C ALA A 273 -12.91 -3.70 1.14
N THR A 274 -11.90 -4.48 1.53
CA THR A 274 -10.77 -3.99 2.33
C THR A 274 -9.96 -2.97 1.54
N VAL A 275 -9.52 -3.29 0.32
CA VAL A 275 -8.74 -2.38 -0.52
C VAL A 275 -9.51 -1.08 -0.78
N THR A 276 -10.81 -1.16 -1.07
CA THR A 276 -11.66 0.02 -1.26
C THR A 276 -11.67 0.90 -0.01
N ALA A 277 -11.95 0.33 1.16
CA ALA A 277 -11.95 1.08 2.42
C ALA A 277 -10.59 1.72 2.72
N ARG A 278 -9.49 1.00 2.46
CA ARG A 278 -8.13 1.51 2.68
C ARG A 278 -7.78 2.64 1.72
N LEU A 279 -8.24 2.60 0.48
CA LEU A 279 -8.05 3.70 -0.47
C LEU A 279 -8.84 4.95 -0.05
N GLU A 280 -10.09 4.79 0.39
CA GLU A 280 -10.92 5.89 0.93
C GLU A 280 -10.31 6.53 2.19
N GLU A 281 -9.61 5.73 3.01
CA GLU A 281 -8.89 6.18 4.20
C GLU A 281 -7.47 6.73 3.90
N TYR A 282 -7.06 6.83 2.64
CA TYR A 282 -5.69 7.18 2.22
C TYR A 282 -4.59 6.25 2.78
N ARG A 283 -4.96 5.00 3.14
CA ARG A 283 -4.07 3.93 3.60
C ARG A 283 -3.56 3.08 2.44
N PHE A 284 -2.85 3.74 1.52
CA PHE A 284 -2.24 3.10 0.34
C PHE A 284 -1.26 1.98 0.71
N ASP A 285 -0.60 2.09 1.87
CA ASP A 285 0.28 1.10 2.45
C ASP A 285 -0.46 -0.22 2.75
N GLN A 286 -1.61 -0.11 3.44
CA GLN A 286 -2.44 -1.26 3.78
C GLN A 286 -3.14 -1.86 2.55
N ALA A 287 -3.61 -1.03 1.62
CA ALA A 287 -4.19 -1.49 0.37
C ALA A 287 -3.19 -2.30 -0.47
N ALA A 288 -1.97 -1.78 -0.66
CA ALA A 288 -0.90 -2.50 -1.36
C ALA A 288 -0.51 -3.79 -0.62
N GLY A 289 -0.40 -3.74 0.71
CA GLY A 289 -0.13 -4.92 1.54
C GLY A 289 -1.18 -6.02 1.34
N GLN A 290 -2.47 -5.68 1.37
CA GLN A 290 -3.56 -6.63 1.17
C GLN A 290 -3.52 -7.27 -0.22
N LEU A 291 -3.25 -6.48 -1.27
CA LEU A 291 -3.12 -7.00 -2.64
C LEU A 291 -1.92 -7.93 -2.78
N TYR A 292 -0.78 -7.57 -2.19
CA TYR A 292 0.40 -8.42 -2.17
C TYR A 292 0.10 -9.78 -1.51
N GLN A 293 -0.49 -9.75 -0.32
CA GLN A 293 -0.83 -10.97 0.44
C GLN A 293 -1.78 -11.86 -0.34
N HIS A 294 -2.89 -11.31 -0.86
CA HIS A 294 -3.86 -12.12 -1.57
C HIS A 294 -3.31 -12.65 -2.91
N ILE A 295 -2.68 -11.82 -3.74
CA ILE A 295 -2.16 -12.27 -5.04
C ILE A 295 -1.08 -13.33 -4.85
N TRP A 296 -0.13 -13.12 -3.93
CA TRP A 296 0.97 -14.06 -3.75
C TRP A 296 0.51 -15.31 -3.00
N HIS A 297 -0.03 -15.11 -1.79
CA HIS A 297 -0.18 -16.16 -0.79
C HIS A 297 -1.57 -16.80 -0.75
N GLU A 298 -2.56 -16.31 -1.49
CA GLU A 298 -3.85 -16.98 -1.65
C GLU A 298 -4.07 -17.41 -3.11
N TYR A 299 -3.98 -16.45 -4.05
CA TYR A 299 -4.24 -16.70 -5.46
C TYR A 299 -3.18 -17.59 -6.12
N CYS A 300 -1.91 -17.19 -6.07
CA CYS A 300 -0.85 -17.95 -6.74
C CYS A 300 -0.44 -19.22 -5.99
N ASP A 301 -0.23 -19.14 -4.68
CA ASP A 301 0.33 -20.25 -3.91
C ASP A 301 -0.69 -21.38 -3.64
N TRP A 302 -2.00 -21.08 -3.70
CA TRP A 302 -3.05 -22.06 -3.46
C TRP A 302 -4.07 -22.18 -4.59
N TYR A 303 -4.77 -21.10 -4.97
CA TYR A 303 -5.86 -21.21 -5.95
C TYR A 303 -5.37 -21.77 -7.28
N LEU A 304 -4.32 -21.19 -7.87
CA LEU A 304 -3.76 -21.68 -9.12
C LEU A 304 -3.23 -23.12 -9.01
N GLU A 305 -2.74 -23.56 -7.85
CA GLU A 305 -2.29 -24.94 -7.65
C GLU A 305 -3.46 -25.93 -7.52
N LEU A 306 -4.55 -25.51 -6.87
CA LEU A 306 -5.74 -26.31 -6.65
C LEU A 306 -6.54 -26.54 -7.93
N ILE A 307 -6.61 -25.56 -8.83
CA ILE A 307 -7.40 -25.66 -10.06
C ILE A 307 -6.70 -26.44 -11.19
N LYS A 308 -5.39 -26.70 -11.09
CA LYS A 308 -4.61 -27.39 -12.14
C LYS A 308 -5.24 -28.69 -12.64
N PRO A 309 -5.68 -29.63 -11.79
CA PRO A 309 -6.28 -30.87 -12.27
C PRO A 309 -7.57 -30.65 -13.07
N ALA A 310 -8.39 -29.67 -12.66
CA ALA A 310 -9.61 -29.33 -13.38
C ALA A 310 -9.32 -28.72 -14.76
N LEU A 311 -8.23 -27.95 -14.89
CA LEU A 311 -7.82 -27.34 -16.16
C LEU A 311 -7.02 -28.27 -17.07
N GLN A 312 -6.32 -29.26 -16.51
CA GLN A 312 -5.53 -30.25 -17.26
C GLN A 312 -6.37 -31.39 -17.83
N ASN A 313 -7.54 -31.67 -17.25
CA ASN A 313 -8.47 -32.68 -17.73
C ASN A 313 -9.66 -32.02 -18.43
N GLU A 314 -9.67 -32.04 -19.77
CA GLU A 314 -10.74 -31.42 -20.57
C GLU A 314 -12.13 -32.03 -20.32
N ASP A 315 -12.19 -33.31 -19.90
CA ASP A 315 -13.43 -34.00 -19.58
C ASP A 315 -13.93 -33.69 -18.15
N SER A 316 -13.18 -32.92 -17.37
CA SER A 316 -13.60 -32.55 -16.02
C SER A 316 -14.91 -31.73 -16.05
N PRO A 317 -15.97 -32.14 -15.33
CA PRO A 317 -17.22 -31.37 -15.23
C PRO A 317 -17.03 -29.96 -14.65
N ALA A 318 -15.94 -29.75 -13.92
CA ALA A 318 -15.55 -28.48 -13.31
C ALA A 318 -14.78 -27.55 -14.27
N ALA A 319 -14.14 -28.07 -15.33
CA ALA A 319 -13.19 -27.34 -16.16
C ALA A 319 -13.74 -26.00 -16.69
N ARG A 320 -15.00 -25.98 -17.16
CA ARG A 320 -15.63 -24.79 -17.74
C ARG A 320 -15.90 -23.70 -16.70
N SER A 321 -16.41 -24.11 -15.53
CA SER A 321 -16.70 -23.23 -14.40
C SER A 321 -15.41 -22.66 -13.80
N THR A 322 -14.39 -23.50 -13.65
CA THR A 322 -13.09 -23.11 -13.10
C THR A 322 -12.34 -22.18 -14.03
N ARG A 323 -12.37 -22.44 -15.35
CA ARG A 323 -11.80 -21.51 -16.34
C ARG A 323 -12.48 -20.14 -16.29
N ALA A 324 -13.82 -20.11 -16.22
CA ALA A 324 -14.56 -18.87 -16.10
C ALA A 324 -14.22 -18.11 -14.80
N THR A 325 -14.12 -18.84 -13.67
CA THR A 325 -13.78 -18.24 -12.37
C THR A 325 -12.35 -17.72 -12.34
N MET A 326 -11.38 -18.46 -12.89
CA MET A 326 -9.99 -18.05 -13.00
C MET A 326 -9.85 -16.76 -13.82
N LEU A 327 -10.52 -16.67 -14.97
CA LEU A 327 -10.51 -15.45 -15.79
C LEU A 327 -11.19 -14.28 -15.08
N GLN A 328 -12.36 -14.51 -14.47
CA GLN A 328 -13.11 -13.50 -13.73
C GLN A 328 -12.31 -12.92 -12.56
N THR A 329 -11.73 -13.78 -11.73
CA THR A 329 -10.96 -13.37 -10.55
C THR A 329 -9.66 -12.67 -10.94
N PHE A 330 -8.97 -13.14 -11.97
CA PHE A 330 -7.75 -12.49 -12.44
C PHE A 330 -8.00 -11.11 -13.04
N GLU A 331 -9.00 -10.96 -13.90
CA GLU A 331 -9.41 -9.66 -14.47
C GLU A 331 -9.71 -8.63 -13.37
N HIS A 332 -10.47 -9.06 -12.36
CA HIS A 332 -10.83 -8.24 -11.21
C HIS A 332 -9.60 -7.84 -10.38
N LEU A 333 -8.63 -8.75 -10.21
CA LEU A 333 -7.34 -8.44 -9.57
C LEU A 333 -6.53 -7.40 -10.36
N GLN A 334 -6.53 -7.47 -11.70
CA GLN A 334 -5.85 -6.46 -12.52
C GLN A 334 -6.43 -5.07 -12.26
N ARG A 335 -7.75 -4.95 -12.16
CA ARG A 335 -8.44 -3.67 -11.84
C ARG A 335 -8.08 -3.15 -10.46
N LEU A 336 -8.05 -4.02 -9.43
CA LEU A 336 -7.66 -3.62 -8.08
C LEU A 336 -6.19 -3.17 -8.00
N LEU A 337 -5.30 -3.83 -8.75
CA LEU A 337 -3.87 -3.56 -8.73
C LEU A 337 -3.46 -2.36 -9.61
N HIS A 338 -4.28 -1.99 -10.59
CA HIS A 338 -3.97 -0.95 -11.59
C HIS A 338 -3.55 0.41 -11.01
N PRO A 339 -4.16 0.96 -9.93
CA PRO A 339 -3.69 2.21 -9.33
C PRO A 339 -2.22 2.16 -8.87
N PHE A 340 -1.73 0.97 -8.51
CA PHE A 340 -0.38 0.74 -8.01
C PHE A 340 0.61 0.36 -9.12
N MET A 341 0.22 -0.55 -10.02
CA MET A 341 1.06 -1.11 -11.08
C MET A 341 0.43 -0.94 -12.47
N PRO A 342 0.25 0.30 -12.98
CA PRO A 342 -0.55 0.55 -14.17
C PRO A 342 -0.02 -0.08 -15.45
N PHE A 343 1.30 -0.18 -15.64
CA PHE A 343 1.85 -0.64 -16.93
C PHE A 343 1.73 -2.16 -17.08
N LEU A 344 2.15 -2.90 -16.05
CA LEU A 344 2.05 -4.36 -15.97
C LEU A 344 0.61 -4.82 -16.05
N THR A 345 -0.29 -4.15 -15.32
CA THR A 345 -1.70 -4.55 -15.27
C THR A 345 -2.42 -4.30 -16.59
N GLU A 346 -2.15 -3.16 -17.25
CA GLU A 346 -2.70 -2.86 -18.58
C GLU A 346 -2.26 -3.91 -19.61
N GLU A 347 -0.94 -4.18 -19.69
CA GLU A 347 -0.39 -5.16 -20.63
C GLU A 347 -1.01 -6.54 -20.42
N ILE A 348 -1.06 -7.02 -19.17
CA ILE A 348 -1.66 -8.31 -18.86
C ILE A 348 -3.14 -8.34 -19.20
N TRP A 349 -3.90 -7.30 -18.81
CA TRP A 349 -5.34 -7.24 -19.05
C TRP A 349 -5.67 -7.27 -20.54
N GLN A 350 -4.88 -6.58 -21.37
CA GLN A 350 -5.05 -6.60 -22.83
C GLN A 350 -4.74 -7.96 -23.47
N THR A 351 -3.96 -8.82 -22.80
CA THR A 351 -3.59 -10.16 -23.34
C THR A 351 -4.55 -11.28 -22.98
N ILE A 352 -5.41 -11.10 -21.97
CA ILE A 352 -6.42 -12.09 -21.56
C ILE A 352 -7.79 -11.71 -22.11
N PRO A 353 -8.78 -12.64 -22.18
CA PRO A 353 -10.15 -12.28 -22.55
C PRO A 353 -10.72 -11.17 -21.65
N HIS A 354 -11.11 -10.03 -22.25
CA HIS A 354 -11.59 -8.84 -21.54
C HIS A 354 -12.67 -8.10 -22.34
N GLN A 355 -13.27 -7.08 -21.72
CA GLN A 355 -14.25 -6.19 -22.37
C GLN A 355 -13.81 -4.73 -22.28
N GLY A 356 -13.79 -4.03 -23.41
CA GLY A 356 -13.39 -2.62 -23.53
C GLY A 356 -11.95 -2.45 -24.01
N ASP A 357 -11.54 -1.21 -24.25
CA ASP A 357 -10.26 -0.93 -24.95
C ASP A 357 -9.06 -0.76 -24.00
N SER A 358 -9.31 -0.40 -22.74
CA SER A 358 -8.25 -0.10 -21.77
C SER A 358 -8.71 -0.33 -20.33
N LEU A 359 -7.81 -0.86 -19.52
CA LEU A 359 -8.06 -1.14 -18.09
C LEU A 359 -8.28 0.16 -17.31
N VAL A 360 -7.60 1.25 -17.67
CA VAL A 360 -7.79 2.59 -17.08
C VAL A 360 -9.25 3.06 -17.10
N ARG A 361 -10.03 2.64 -18.10
CA ARG A 361 -11.44 3.05 -18.29
C ARG A 361 -12.45 2.12 -17.62
N GLN A 362 -11.99 1.01 -17.05
CA GLN A 362 -12.88 0.07 -16.37
C GLN A 362 -13.35 0.67 -15.04
N PRO A 363 -14.59 0.39 -14.62
CA PRO A 363 -15.03 0.78 -13.28
C PRO A 363 -14.08 0.23 -12.20
N PHE A 364 -14.01 0.84 -11.03
CA PHE A 364 -13.31 0.18 -9.93
C PHE A 364 -14.16 -1.01 -9.42
N PRO A 365 -13.57 -2.16 -9.05
CA PRO A 365 -14.35 -3.30 -8.59
C PRO A 365 -15.06 -3.02 -7.25
N VAL A 366 -16.26 -3.58 -7.08
CA VAL A 366 -17.11 -3.39 -5.90
C VAL A 366 -17.43 -4.75 -5.29
N ALA A 367 -17.38 -4.83 -3.96
CA ALA A 367 -17.74 -6.03 -3.24
C ALA A 367 -19.25 -6.32 -3.36
N THR A 368 -19.62 -7.60 -3.44
CA THR A 368 -20.99 -8.08 -3.57
C THR A 368 -21.29 -9.17 -2.55
N ASN A 369 -22.51 -9.18 -2.00
CA ASN A 369 -22.94 -10.22 -1.07
C ASN A 369 -23.03 -11.60 -1.74
N GLU A 370 -23.16 -11.66 -3.06
CA GLU A 370 -23.29 -12.93 -3.80
C GLU A 370 -22.05 -13.82 -3.70
N TRP A 371 -20.86 -13.22 -3.52
CA TRP A 371 -19.60 -13.97 -3.46
C TRP A 371 -19.24 -14.38 -2.03
N GLU A 372 -19.96 -13.92 -1.01
CA GLU A 372 -19.68 -14.27 0.37
C GLU A 372 -19.95 -15.74 0.64
N ASN A 373 -18.93 -16.46 1.06
CA ASN A 373 -19.04 -17.85 1.45
C ASN A 373 -18.09 -18.17 2.62
N VAL A 374 -18.60 -17.98 3.83
CA VAL A 374 -17.85 -18.24 5.08
C VAL A 374 -17.52 -19.72 5.24
N GLU A 375 -18.41 -20.62 4.83
CA GLU A 375 -18.16 -22.06 4.92
C GLU A 375 -17.01 -22.47 4.02
N ALA A 376 -16.92 -21.92 2.81
CA ALA A 376 -15.82 -22.20 1.90
C ALA A 376 -14.47 -21.69 2.46
N GLU A 377 -14.48 -20.51 3.09
CA GLU A 377 -13.29 -19.98 3.79
C GLU A 377 -12.87 -20.88 4.96
N GLN A 378 -13.80 -21.36 5.78
CA GLN A 378 -13.52 -22.25 6.90
C GLN A 378 -12.96 -23.61 6.43
N THR A 379 -13.56 -24.20 5.40
CA THR A 379 -13.04 -25.46 4.82
C THR A 379 -11.66 -25.26 4.21
N PHE A 380 -11.37 -24.10 3.60
CA PHE A 380 -10.02 -23.80 3.13
C PHE A 380 -9.02 -23.63 4.28
N THR A 381 -9.40 -23.03 5.41
CA THR A 381 -8.55 -22.95 6.60
C THR A 381 -8.09 -24.34 7.06
N VAL A 382 -8.97 -25.34 7.00
CA VAL A 382 -8.60 -26.74 7.29
C VAL A 382 -7.54 -27.27 6.30
N ILE A 383 -7.73 -27.03 5.00
CA ILE A 383 -6.75 -27.39 3.96
C ILE A 383 -5.40 -26.74 4.26
N GLU A 384 -5.39 -25.43 4.51
CA GLU A 384 -4.18 -24.67 4.76
C GLU A 384 -3.41 -25.20 5.98
N GLN A 385 -4.09 -25.42 7.10
CA GLN A 385 -3.47 -25.92 8.33
C GLN A 385 -2.88 -27.33 8.16
N VAL A 386 -3.65 -28.26 7.58
CA VAL A 386 -3.20 -29.64 7.38
C VAL A 386 -2.06 -29.71 6.37
N VAL A 387 -2.18 -29.03 5.22
CA VAL A 387 -1.14 -29.01 4.18
C VAL A 387 0.15 -28.37 4.71
N THR A 388 0.06 -27.28 5.48
CA THR A 388 1.24 -26.64 6.10
C THR A 388 1.91 -27.57 7.11
N THR A 389 1.12 -28.32 7.88
CA THR A 389 1.63 -29.32 8.82
C THR A 389 2.35 -30.46 8.09
N VAL A 390 1.75 -30.98 7.01
CA VAL A 390 2.39 -32.01 6.17
C VAL A 390 3.68 -31.50 5.54
N ARG A 391 3.70 -30.26 5.01
CA ARG A 391 4.90 -29.63 4.43
C ARG A 391 6.00 -29.46 5.48
N THR A 392 5.63 -29.11 6.71
CA THR A 392 6.56 -29.05 7.84
C THR A 392 7.18 -30.41 8.10
N GLY A 393 6.37 -31.46 8.26
CA GLY A 393 6.86 -32.83 8.43
C GLY A 393 7.73 -33.32 7.27
N ARG A 394 7.34 -33.03 6.02
CA ARG A 394 8.14 -33.31 4.81
C ARG A 394 9.54 -32.69 4.90
N ALA A 395 9.63 -31.43 5.31
CA ALA A 395 10.91 -30.73 5.47
C ALA A 395 11.75 -31.29 6.62
N LEU A 396 11.13 -31.69 7.74
CA LEU A 396 11.83 -32.33 8.86
C LEU A 396 12.46 -33.66 8.43
N LEU A 397 11.72 -34.46 7.68
CA LEU A 397 12.16 -35.76 7.14
C LEU A 397 13.05 -35.66 5.89
N ASP A 398 13.27 -34.46 5.35
CA ASP A 398 14.05 -34.20 4.12
C ASP A 398 13.52 -34.90 2.88
N TYR A 399 12.20 -35.07 2.80
CA TYR A 399 11.59 -35.65 1.62
C TYR A 399 11.60 -34.65 0.48
N ALA A 400 12.19 -35.06 -0.66
CA ALA A 400 12.18 -34.28 -1.89
C ALA A 400 10.75 -33.86 -2.26
N PRO A 401 10.51 -32.65 -2.79
CA PRO A 401 9.16 -32.15 -3.09
C PRO A 401 8.31 -33.09 -3.97
N ALA A 402 8.94 -33.87 -4.85
CA ALA A 402 8.27 -34.81 -5.74
C ALA A 402 7.92 -36.16 -5.10
N LYS A 403 8.45 -36.49 -3.92
CA LYS A 403 8.19 -37.78 -3.25
C LYS A 403 6.71 -37.87 -2.85
N SER A 404 6.06 -38.98 -3.19
CA SER A 404 4.72 -39.30 -2.71
C SER A 404 4.74 -39.55 -1.19
N LEU A 405 3.76 -39.04 -0.46
CA LEU A 405 3.62 -39.25 0.99
C LEU A 405 2.41 -40.12 1.31
N THR A 406 2.53 -40.97 2.32
CA THR A 406 1.39 -41.61 2.99
C THR A 406 1.05 -40.80 4.23
N ILE A 407 -0.11 -40.15 4.19
CA ILE A 407 -0.58 -39.20 5.20
C ILE A 407 -1.76 -39.82 5.92
N LEU A 408 -1.69 -39.82 7.25
CA LEU A 408 -2.80 -40.15 8.14
C LEU A 408 -3.28 -38.85 8.75
N ALA A 409 -4.58 -38.62 8.84
CA ALA A 409 -5.09 -37.42 9.48
C ALA A 409 -6.40 -37.66 10.22
N THR A 410 -6.58 -36.93 11.32
CA THR A 410 -7.86 -36.84 12.04
C THR A 410 -7.95 -35.47 12.71
N ALA A 411 -9.15 -35.12 13.19
CA ALA A 411 -9.40 -33.93 13.97
C ALA A 411 -10.21 -34.29 15.21
N LYS A 412 -9.92 -33.65 16.34
CA LYS A 412 -10.66 -33.85 17.59
C LYS A 412 -12.07 -33.25 17.53
N ASP A 413 -12.23 -32.18 16.77
CA ASP A 413 -13.52 -31.52 16.55
C ASP A 413 -14.26 -32.24 15.40
N PRO A 414 -15.49 -32.76 15.64
CA PRO A 414 -16.29 -33.41 14.60
C PRO A 414 -16.55 -32.53 13.37
N ASP A 415 -16.72 -31.22 13.54
CA ASP A 415 -17.01 -30.31 12.43
C ASP A 415 -15.77 -30.11 11.55
N GLU A 416 -14.59 -29.99 12.18
CA GLU A 416 -13.32 -29.91 11.45
C GLU A 416 -12.95 -31.25 10.79
N LEU A 417 -13.31 -32.39 11.40
CA LEU A 417 -13.16 -33.70 10.78
C LEU A 417 -14.05 -33.86 9.53
N ALA A 418 -15.29 -33.36 9.60
CA ALA A 418 -16.19 -33.35 8.44
C ALA A 418 -15.61 -32.51 7.30
N ARG A 419 -15.13 -31.29 7.58
CA ARG A 419 -14.46 -30.43 6.59
C ARG A 419 -13.20 -31.06 6.02
N LEU A 420 -12.37 -31.69 6.86
CA LEU A 420 -11.18 -32.41 6.41
C LEU A 420 -11.55 -33.59 5.49
N THR A 421 -12.69 -34.24 5.76
CA THR A 421 -13.23 -35.31 4.91
C THR A 421 -13.58 -34.80 3.51
N GLU A 422 -14.27 -33.67 3.43
CA GLU A 422 -14.57 -33.00 2.16
C GLU A 422 -13.30 -32.52 1.43
N ALA A 423 -12.32 -32.05 2.19
CA ALA A 423 -11.07 -31.49 1.69
C ALA A 423 -9.99 -32.54 1.35
N ARG A 424 -10.21 -33.82 1.67
CA ARG A 424 -9.20 -34.89 1.64
C ARG A 424 -8.41 -34.93 0.32
N ASP A 425 -9.12 -34.87 -0.80
CA ASP A 425 -8.50 -35.02 -2.12
C ASP A 425 -7.68 -33.78 -2.50
N HIS A 426 -8.10 -32.59 -2.07
CA HIS A 426 -7.31 -31.36 -2.20
C HIS A 426 -6.03 -31.40 -1.37
N VAL A 427 -6.10 -31.91 -0.13
CA VAL A 427 -4.92 -32.12 0.72
C VAL A 427 -3.97 -33.13 0.07
N ALA A 428 -4.49 -34.26 -0.42
CA ALA A 428 -3.72 -35.28 -1.11
C ALA A 428 -2.97 -34.73 -2.34
N GLN A 429 -3.65 -33.91 -3.14
CA GLN A 429 -3.07 -33.21 -4.30
C GLN A 429 -1.94 -32.27 -3.88
N LEU A 430 -2.21 -31.32 -2.98
CA LEU A 430 -1.26 -30.28 -2.58
C LEU A 430 -0.04 -30.84 -1.84
N CYS A 431 -0.22 -31.95 -1.13
CA CYS A 431 0.84 -32.65 -0.43
C CYS A 431 1.56 -33.68 -1.31
N ARG A 432 1.08 -33.96 -2.53
CA ARG A 432 1.53 -35.06 -3.39
C ARG A 432 1.57 -36.37 -2.60
N GLY A 433 0.42 -36.93 -2.28
CA GLY A 433 0.34 -38.13 -1.46
C GLY A 433 -1.04 -38.76 -1.43
N THR A 434 -1.18 -39.75 -0.55
CA THR A 434 -2.47 -40.34 -0.18
C THR A 434 -2.83 -39.89 1.22
N VAL A 435 -4.11 -39.55 1.45
CA VAL A 435 -4.61 -39.13 2.76
C VAL A 435 -5.63 -40.16 3.22
N THR A 436 -5.36 -40.78 4.36
CA THR A 436 -6.28 -41.70 5.03
C THR A 436 -6.79 -41.04 6.31
N LEU A 437 -8.11 -40.92 6.43
CA LEU A 437 -8.76 -40.36 7.61
C LEU A 437 -9.15 -41.49 8.56
N ALA A 438 -8.57 -41.48 9.75
CA ALA A 438 -8.75 -42.54 10.74
C ALA A 438 -8.37 -42.02 12.13
N ASP A 439 -9.04 -42.51 13.17
CA ASP A 439 -8.70 -42.21 14.56
C ASP A 439 -7.26 -42.62 14.86
N GLN A 440 -6.57 -41.83 15.68
CA GLN A 440 -5.14 -42.04 15.96
C GLN A 440 -4.85 -43.44 16.51
N GLU A 441 -5.77 -43.98 17.32
CA GLU A 441 -5.69 -45.31 17.91
C GLU A 441 -5.71 -46.43 16.87
N THR A 442 -6.21 -46.16 15.66
CA THR A 442 -6.35 -47.12 14.56
C THR A 442 -5.23 -47.03 13.52
N TRP A 443 -4.27 -46.11 13.69
CA TRP A 443 -3.15 -45.96 12.78
C TRP A 443 -2.24 -47.20 12.79
N PRO A 444 -1.65 -47.59 11.64
CA PRO A 444 -0.86 -48.80 11.55
C PRO A 444 0.37 -48.75 12.45
N ALA A 445 0.76 -49.91 12.99
CA ALA A 445 2.01 -50.04 13.71
C ALA A 445 3.19 -49.78 12.75
N GLY A 446 3.95 -48.72 12.99
CA GLY A 446 5.06 -48.32 12.12
C GLY A 446 5.77 -47.05 12.58
N ARG A 447 6.81 -46.65 11.85
CA ARG A 447 7.49 -45.37 12.06
C ARG A 447 6.61 -44.26 11.48
N ILE A 448 5.81 -43.61 12.30
CA ILE A 448 4.95 -42.48 11.90
C ILE A 448 5.40 -41.24 12.67
N LEU A 449 5.69 -40.15 11.96
CA LEU A 449 5.90 -38.85 12.59
C LEU A 449 4.55 -38.19 12.86
N HIS A 450 4.17 -38.05 14.13
CA HIS A 450 2.92 -37.40 14.53
C HIS A 450 3.14 -35.89 14.74
N LEU A 451 2.28 -35.10 14.12
CA LEU A 451 2.27 -33.64 14.15
C LEU A 451 0.88 -33.19 14.58
N THR A 452 0.81 -32.32 15.58
CA THR A 452 -0.47 -31.80 16.09
C THR A 452 -0.49 -30.30 15.93
N VAL A 453 -1.57 -29.77 15.32
CA VAL A 453 -1.84 -28.34 15.18
C VAL A 453 -3.32 -28.10 15.46
N GLY A 454 -3.63 -27.22 16.42
CA GLY A 454 -5.02 -27.01 16.83
C GLY A 454 -5.71 -28.34 17.23
N SER A 455 -6.83 -28.66 16.57
CA SER A 455 -7.55 -29.92 16.73
C SER A 455 -7.01 -31.07 15.86
N PHE A 456 -6.18 -30.76 14.86
CA PHE A 456 -5.73 -31.70 13.85
C PHE A 456 -4.54 -32.52 14.35
N MET A 457 -4.59 -33.81 14.04
CA MET A 457 -3.48 -34.74 14.23
C MET A 457 -3.12 -35.33 12.87
N VAL A 458 -1.90 -35.06 12.43
CA VAL A 458 -1.36 -35.47 11.13
C VAL A 458 -0.20 -36.42 11.34
N GLY A 459 -0.28 -37.61 10.75
CA GLY A 459 0.77 -38.62 10.73
C GLY A 459 1.43 -38.69 9.36
N LEU A 460 2.76 -38.65 9.32
CA LEU A 460 3.53 -38.97 8.11
C LEU A 460 4.22 -40.32 8.30
N THR A 461 3.87 -41.30 7.47
CA THR A 461 4.56 -42.59 7.47
C THR A 461 6.00 -42.40 6.98
N ILE A 462 6.97 -42.83 7.78
CA ILE A 462 8.39 -42.74 7.47
C ILE A 462 8.78 -43.91 6.56
N GLU A 463 8.70 -43.66 5.27
CA GLU A 463 9.04 -44.60 4.20
C GLU A 463 10.49 -44.46 3.71
N GLY A 464 11.15 -45.59 3.50
CA GLY A 464 12.53 -45.67 3.00
C GLY A 464 13.59 -45.40 4.07
N GLU A 465 14.82 -45.18 3.60
CA GLU A 465 15.95 -44.79 4.45
C GLU A 465 15.91 -43.29 4.74
N VAL A 466 15.38 -42.92 5.91
CA VAL A 466 15.43 -41.57 6.44
C VAL A 466 16.46 -41.49 7.55
N ASP A 467 17.39 -40.55 7.43
CA ASP A 467 18.37 -40.25 8.48
C ASP A 467 17.68 -39.45 9.60
N LEU A 468 17.18 -40.18 10.61
CA LEU A 468 16.47 -39.60 11.75
C LEU A 468 17.39 -38.74 12.63
N ASN A 469 18.70 -39.00 12.66
CA ASN A 469 19.67 -38.17 13.38
C ASN A 469 19.83 -36.80 12.71
N LYS A 470 19.84 -36.75 11.37
CA LYS A 470 19.77 -35.49 10.63
C LYS A 470 18.44 -34.78 10.85
N ALA A 471 17.32 -35.51 10.86
CA ALA A 471 16.02 -34.92 11.17
C ALA A 471 15.99 -34.26 12.56
N LEU A 472 16.51 -34.94 13.59
CA LEU A 472 16.69 -34.37 14.93
C LEU A 472 17.56 -33.11 14.92
N THR A 473 18.66 -33.13 14.17
CA THR A 473 19.55 -31.95 14.03
C THR A 473 18.81 -30.77 13.37
N ARG A 474 17.99 -31.02 12.35
CA ARG A 474 17.17 -29.98 11.70
C ARG A 474 16.13 -29.40 12.66
N ILE A 475 15.40 -30.26 13.38
CA ILE A 475 14.40 -29.83 14.38
C ILE A 475 15.06 -28.93 15.41
N ASN A 476 16.17 -29.35 16.02
CA ASN A 476 16.87 -28.58 17.05
C ASN A 476 17.32 -27.21 16.52
N LYS A 477 17.85 -27.16 15.30
CA LYS A 477 18.26 -25.90 14.66
C LYS A 477 17.07 -24.97 14.40
N GLN A 478 15.97 -25.48 13.87
CA GLN A 478 14.77 -24.69 13.59
C GLN A 478 14.08 -24.22 14.88
N ALA A 479 13.96 -25.11 15.88
CA ALA A 479 13.43 -24.79 17.20
C ALA A 479 14.27 -23.69 17.88
N GLN A 480 15.60 -23.80 17.85
CA GLN A 480 16.46 -22.75 18.43
C GLN A 480 16.29 -21.40 17.74
N ALA A 481 16.13 -21.38 16.41
CA ALA A 481 15.88 -20.14 15.67
C ALA A 481 14.53 -19.51 16.04
N LYS A 482 13.46 -20.31 16.06
CA LYS A 482 12.11 -19.85 16.44
C LYS A 482 12.04 -19.43 17.90
N GLN A 483 12.74 -20.12 18.80
CA GLN A 483 12.81 -19.77 20.22
C GLN A 483 13.49 -18.40 20.44
N LYS A 484 14.54 -18.10 19.66
CA LYS A 484 15.16 -16.76 19.68
C LYS A 484 14.21 -15.68 19.17
N GLU A 485 13.44 -15.97 18.12
CA GLU A 485 12.42 -15.04 17.59
C GLU A 485 11.30 -14.79 18.62
N ALA A 486 10.76 -15.86 19.21
CA ALA A 486 9.71 -15.79 20.22
C ALA A 486 10.18 -15.01 21.46
N ALA A 487 11.40 -15.27 21.94
CA ALA A 487 11.99 -14.52 23.06
C ALA A 487 12.16 -13.03 22.74
N ARG A 488 12.55 -12.69 21.51
CA ARG A 488 12.64 -11.29 21.06
C ARG A 488 11.27 -10.62 21.02
N LEU A 489 10.24 -11.31 20.53
CA LEU A 489 8.86 -10.79 20.49
C LEU A 489 8.26 -10.65 21.88
N GLN A 490 8.45 -11.63 22.77
CA GLN A 490 8.04 -11.53 24.18
C GLN A 490 8.72 -10.36 24.87
N GLY A 491 10.03 -10.18 24.70
CA GLY A 491 10.75 -9.04 25.27
C GLY A 491 10.24 -7.71 24.74
N ARG A 492 9.85 -7.65 23.45
CA ARG A 492 9.26 -6.47 22.83
C ARG A 492 7.86 -6.19 23.38
N LEU A 493 6.99 -7.20 23.46
CA LEU A 493 5.63 -7.09 24.01
C LEU A 493 5.60 -6.75 25.50
N GLY A 494 6.58 -7.24 26.27
CA GLY A 494 6.76 -6.93 27.68
C GLY A 494 7.41 -5.56 27.96
N SER A 495 7.88 -4.85 26.93
CA SER A 495 8.47 -3.52 27.09
C SER A 495 7.37 -2.47 27.30
N PRO A 496 7.40 -1.70 28.41
CA PRO A 496 6.45 -0.62 28.66
C PRO A 496 6.42 0.44 27.55
N ASP A 497 7.58 0.71 26.95
CA ASP A 497 7.75 1.65 25.84
C ASP A 497 7.04 1.18 24.57
N PHE A 498 7.05 -0.13 24.30
CA PHE A 498 6.40 -0.67 23.12
C PHE A 498 4.88 -0.68 23.27
N ALA A 499 4.38 -1.08 24.43
CA ALA A 499 2.95 -1.04 24.72
C ALA A 499 2.36 0.38 24.67
N ALA A 500 3.15 1.39 25.05
CA ALA A 500 2.71 2.79 25.03
C ALA A 500 2.81 3.47 23.65
N LYS A 501 3.72 3.03 22.76
CA LYS A 501 4.03 3.70 21.49
C LYS A 501 3.60 2.95 20.23
N ALA A 502 3.35 1.65 20.32
CA ALA A 502 2.89 0.86 19.18
C ALA A 502 1.38 1.04 18.99
N SER A 503 0.92 1.04 17.73
CA SER A 503 -0.51 1.03 17.43
C SER A 503 -1.15 -0.29 17.91
N PRO A 504 -2.47 -0.29 18.22
CA PRO A 504 -3.19 -1.51 18.59
C PRO A 504 -3.02 -2.65 17.58
N GLU A 505 -3.02 -2.31 16.29
CA GLU A 505 -2.81 -3.25 15.19
C GLU A 505 -1.43 -3.94 15.27
N VAL A 506 -0.36 -3.17 15.48
CA VAL A 506 1.02 -3.71 15.59
C VAL A 506 1.19 -4.55 16.86
N VAL A 507 0.51 -4.19 17.94
CA VAL A 507 0.50 -4.99 19.18
C VAL A 507 -0.21 -6.32 18.94
N GLN A 508 -1.36 -6.30 18.27
CA GLN A 508 -2.11 -7.51 17.96
C GLN A 508 -1.34 -8.43 17.01
N GLU A 509 -0.77 -7.90 15.92
CA GLU A 509 0.07 -8.65 14.99
C GLU A 509 1.25 -9.33 15.71
N SER A 510 1.89 -8.60 16.65
CA SER A 510 3.00 -9.14 17.44
C SER A 510 2.56 -10.27 18.38
N LYS A 511 1.34 -10.21 18.93
CA LYS A 511 0.75 -11.27 19.75
C LYS A 511 0.42 -12.49 18.90
N ASP A 512 -0.29 -12.30 17.79
CA ASP A 512 -0.67 -13.38 16.87
C ASP A 512 0.57 -14.12 16.36
N ARG A 513 1.64 -13.38 16.04
CA ARG A 513 2.92 -13.97 15.64
C ARG A 513 3.57 -14.78 16.75
N LEU A 514 3.50 -14.30 18.00
CA LEU A 514 4.05 -15.01 19.15
C LEU A 514 3.27 -16.30 19.42
N ASP A 515 1.95 -16.27 19.31
CA ASP A 515 1.08 -17.44 19.49
C ASP A 515 1.41 -18.51 18.43
N LEU A 516 1.58 -18.09 17.17
CA LEU A 516 1.98 -18.99 16.08
C LEU A 516 3.36 -19.62 16.33
N LEU A 517 4.37 -18.83 16.73
CA LEU A 517 5.70 -19.35 17.07
C LEU A 517 5.64 -20.34 18.24
N THR A 518 4.78 -20.09 19.23
CA THR A 518 4.61 -20.96 20.40
C THR A 518 3.98 -22.29 20.01
N ALA A 519 2.98 -22.27 19.12
CA ALA A 519 2.37 -23.47 18.56
C ALA A 519 3.38 -24.30 17.75
N GLU A 520 4.16 -23.66 16.87
CA GLU A 520 5.22 -24.32 16.09
C GLU A 520 6.31 -24.94 16.98
N LEU A 521 6.73 -24.24 18.03
CA LEU A 521 7.71 -24.76 18.99
C LEU A 521 7.18 -26.00 19.72
N SER A 522 5.91 -25.99 20.13
CA SER A 522 5.26 -27.14 20.75
C SER A 522 5.23 -28.34 19.81
N LEU A 523 4.92 -28.12 18.52
CA LEU A 523 4.96 -29.13 17.48
C LEU A 523 6.37 -29.71 17.28
N PHE A 524 7.41 -28.86 17.30
CA PHE A 524 8.81 -29.30 17.20
C PHE A 524 9.27 -30.09 18.41
N THR A 525 8.94 -29.67 19.64
CA THR A 525 9.27 -30.43 20.86
C THR A 525 8.63 -31.82 20.84
N ASN A 526 7.36 -31.91 20.45
CA ASN A 526 6.67 -33.20 20.34
C ASN A 526 7.31 -34.10 19.26
N SER A 527 7.68 -33.51 18.12
CA SER A 527 8.36 -34.22 17.04
C SER A 527 9.75 -34.71 17.45
N GLU A 528 10.51 -33.90 18.18
CA GLU A 528 11.84 -34.27 18.69
C GLU A 528 11.76 -35.48 19.62
N GLN A 529 10.83 -35.47 20.59
CA GLN A 529 10.64 -36.57 21.52
C GLN A 529 10.29 -37.88 20.80
N GLN A 530 9.44 -37.80 19.78
CA GLN A 530 9.07 -38.96 18.97
C GLN A 530 10.26 -39.51 18.19
N LEU A 531 11.01 -38.64 17.49
CA LEU A 531 12.17 -39.06 16.71
C LEU A 531 13.27 -39.66 17.59
N ARG A 532 13.49 -39.14 18.80
CA ARG A 532 14.45 -39.72 19.76
C ARG A 532 14.07 -41.16 20.14
N LYS A 533 12.78 -41.41 20.40
CA LYS A 533 12.26 -42.76 20.70
C LYS A 533 12.39 -43.74 19.53
N MET A 534 12.43 -43.24 18.29
CA MET A 534 12.60 -44.08 17.09
C MET A 534 14.08 -44.39 16.78
N VAL A 535 15.01 -43.62 17.35
CA VAL A 535 16.47 -43.79 17.18
C VAL A 535 17.07 -44.62 18.31
N SER A 536 16.50 -44.55 19.52
CA SER A 536 16.81 -45.43 20.66
C SER A 536 16.27 -46.83 20.45
#